data_AF-A0A8S9YMV2-F1
#
_entry.id   AF-A0A8S9YMV2-F1
#
_cell.length_a   1.000
_cell.length_b   1.000
_cell.length_c   1.000
_cell.angle_alpha   90.00
_cell.angle_beta   90.00
_cell.angle_gamma   90.00
#
_symmetry.space_group_name_H-M   'P 1'
#
loop_
_entity.id
_entity.type
_entity.pdbx_description
1 polymer ?
#
loop_
_entity_poly.entity_id
_entity_poly.type
_entity_poly.pdbx_seq_one_letter_code
_entity_poly.pdbx_strand_id
1 'polypeptide(L)'
;MFAAIVSGNLVQTEFVQVCDNKFLLTLAPLNDVNHIVVFLTGTAPFLPGMGGGVYLGLQQGGSQIWYFLGILTNDRPSAIFKVGNLRKGNS
;
A
#
# COMPACT_ATOMS: atom_id res chain seq x y z
N MET A 1 12.75 -4.08 0.38
CA MET A 1 12.33 -3.26 1.54
C MET A 1 10.86 -3.47 1.87
N PHE A 2 9.95 -3.23 0.93
CA PHE A 2 8.50 -3.37 1.14
C PHE A 2 7.93 -4.62 0.46
N ALA A 3 6.85 -5.14 1.03
CA ALA A 3 6.00 -6.16 0.44
C ALA A 3 4.54 -5.81 0.67
N ALA A 4 3.68 -6.19 -0.27
CA ALA A 4 2.24 -6.05 -0.14
C ALA A 4 1.53 -7.36 -0.44
N ILE A 5 0.42 -7.61 0.24
CA ILE A 5 -0.46 -8.75 0.01
C ILE A 5 -1.86 -8.22 -0.19
N VAL A 6 -2.44 -8.53 -1.34
CA VAL A 6 -3.86 -8.37 -1.60
C VAL A 6 -4.52 -9.67 -1.12
N SER A 7 -5.54 -9.59 -0.26
CA SER A 7 -6.19 -10.79 0.28
C SER A 7 -6.58 -11.77 -0.82
N GLY A 8 -6.16 -13.04 -0.69
CA GLY A 8 -6.40 -14.10 -1.67
C GLY A 8 -5.40 -14.18 -2.83
N ASN A 9 -4.39 -13.30 -2.88
CA ASN A 9 -3.33 -13.31 -3.89
C ASN A 9 -1.95 -13.59 -3.28
N LEU A 10 -0.98 -13.87 -4.15
CA LEU A 10 0.43 -14.01 -3.78
C LEU A 10 1.02 -12.68 -3.27
N VAL A 11 2.08 -12.80 -2.47
CA VAL A 11 2.88 -11.67 -2.00
C VAL A 11 3.50 -10.96 -3.22
N GLN A 12 3.41 -9.63 -3.25
CA GLN A 12 4.02 -8.79 -4.26
C GLN A 12 5.12 -7.94 -3.64
N THR A 13 6.30 -7.98 -4.26
CA THR A 13 7.51 -7.29 -3.79
C THR A 13 8.16 -6.42 -4.85
N GLU A 14 7.58 -6.40 -6.07
CA GLU A 14 8.06 -5.68 -7.24
C GLU A 14 7.75 -4.18 -7.17
N PHE A 15 8.20 -3.53 -6.09
CA PHE A 15 8.08 -2.09 -5.94
C PHE A 15 9.06 -1.37 -6.85
N VAL A 16 8.55 -0.45 -7.66
CA VAL A 16 9.35 0.45 -8.49
C VAL A 16 9.58 1.74 -7.73
N GLN A 17 10.84 2.13 -7.57
CA GLN A 17 11.18 3.43 -6.99
C GLN A 17 10.92 4.53 -8.02
N VAL A 18 10.05 5.48 -7.67
CA VAL A 18 9.67 6.60 -8.55
C VAL A 18 10.26 7.94 -8.09
N CYS A 19 10.80 7.98 -6.87
CA CYS A 19 11.52 9.10 -6.27
C CYS A 19 12.37 8.55 -5.11
N ASP A 20 13.31 9.34 -4.60
CA ASP A 20 14.25 8.95 -3.53
C ASP A 20 13.56 8.29 -2.32
N ASN A 21 12.35 8.75 -1.96
CA ASN A 21 11.58 8.25 -0.84
C ASN A 21 10.17 7.73 -1.20
N LYS A 22 9.91 7.47 -2.50
CA LYS A 22 8.59 6.99 -2.96
C LYS A 22 8.73 5.73 -3.80
N PHE A 23 7.93 4.74 -3.43
CA PHE A 23 7.88 3.44 -4.08
C PHE A 23 6.45 3.18 -4.54
N LEU A 24 6.32 2.70 -5.77
CA LEU A 24 5.05 2.40 -6.40
C LEU A 24 4.96 0.90 -6.68
N LEU A 25 3.83 0.31 -6.32
CA LEU A 25 3.49 -1.06 -6.69
C LEU A 25 2.19 -1.05 -7.49
N THR A 26 2.24 -1.61 -8.68
CA THR A 26 1.03 -1.80 -9.50
C THR A 26 0.35 -3.08 -9.07
N LEU A 27 -0.79 -2.95 -8.41
CA LEU A 27 -1.60 -4.09 -8.00
C LEU A 27 -2.45 -4.60 -9.17
N ALA A 28 -2.64 -5.92 -9.25
CA ALA A 28 -3.68 -6.51 -10.07
C ALA A 28 -5.07 -5.95 -9.69
N PRO A 29 -6.07 -6.02 -10.60
CA PRO A 29 -7.42 -5.53 -10.33
C PRO A 29 -7.95 -6.04 -8.99
N LEU A 30 -8.28 -5.11 -8.09
CA LEU A 30 -8.65 -5.43 -6.71
C LEU A 30 -10.00 -6.17 -6.59
N ASN A 31 -10.78 -6.33 -7.67
CA ASN A 31 -12.07 -7.06 -7.72
C ASN A 31 -12.87 -6.96 -6.40
N ASP A 32 -13.22 -8.04 -5.72
CA ASP A 32 -13.95 -7.99 -4.43
C ASP A 32 -13.06 -8.00 -3.18
N VAL A 33 -11.79 -7.61 -3.33
CA VAL A 33 -10.83 -7.63 -2.22
C VAL A 33 -11.14 -6.53 -1.22
N ASN A 34 -11.27 -6.96 0.04
CA ASN A 34 -11.57 -6.08 1.16
C ASN A 34 -10.34 -5.62 1.94
N HIS A 35 -9.21 -6.34 1.87
CA HIS A 35 -8.04 -6.09 2.71
C HIS A 35 -6.73 -6.11 1.91
N ILE A 36 -5.88 -5.13 2.18
CA ILE A 36 -4.50 -5.05 1.70
C ILE A 36 -3.59 -5.02 2.92
N VAL A 37 -2.58 -5.86 2.93
CA VAL A 37 -1.53 -5.86 3.95
C VAL A 37 -0.27 -5.26 3.33
N VAL A 38 0.38 -4.34 4.02
CA VAL A 38 1.68 -3.80 3.61
C VAL A 38 2.64 -3.93 4.77
N PHE A 39 3.87 -4.37 4.48
CA PHE A 39 4.87 -4.61 5.52
C PHE A 39 6.30 -4.44 5.01
N LEU A 40 7.21 -4.21 5.97
CA LEU A 40 8.65 -4.29 5.76
C LEU A 40 9.09 -5.74 5.69
N THR A 41 9.84 -6.08 4.66
CA THR A 41 10.45 -7.41 4.43
C THR A 41 11.59 -7.74 5.41
N GLY A 42 12.07 -6.76 6.18
CA GLY A 42 13.23 -6.92 7.05
C GLY A 42 14.59 -6.81 6.35
N THR A 43 14.63 -6.66 5.02
CA THR A 43 15.90 -6.47 4.28
C THR A 43 16.60 -5.15 4.63
N ALA A 44 15.81 -4.12 4.97
CA ALA A 44 16.30 -2.81 5.37
C ALA A 44 15.26 -2.12 6.28
N PRO A 45 15.67 -1.50 7.40
CA PRO A 45 14.79 -0.66 8.21
C PRO A 45 14.61 0.72 7.58
N PHE A 46 13.63 1.49 8.08
CA PHE A 46 13.59 2.92 7.82
C PHE A 46 14.76 3.63 8.50
N LEU A 47 15.18 4.77 7.91
CA LEU A 47 16.15 5.66 8.54
C LEU A 47 15.67 6.16 9.92
N PRO A 48 16.57 6.51 10.83
CA PRO A 48 16.21 7.06 12.14
C PRO A 48 15.27 8.27 12.02
N GLY A 49 14.18 8.26 12.77
CA GLY A 49 13.18 9.34 12.76
C GLY A 49 12.24 9.34 11.54
N MET A 50 12.33 8.36 10.65
CA MET A 50 11.49 8.24 9.45
C MET A 50 10.46 7.10 9.56
N GLY A 51 9.38 7.23 8.78
CA GLY A 51 8.40 6.19 8.53
C GLY A 51 7.89 6.25 7.10
N GLY A 52 7.06 5.29 6.72
CA GLY A 52 6.45 5.23 5.40
C GLY A 52 4.96 5.55 5.46
N GLY A 53 4.51 6.50 4.65
CA GLY A 53 3.09 6.70 4.38
C GLY A 53 2.61 5.71 3.32
N VAL A 54 1.52 4.99 3.60
CA VAL A 54 0.90 4.06 2.67
C VAL A 54 -0.29 4.74 2.01
N TYR A 55 -0.26 4.80 0.67
CA TYR A 55 -1.31 5.37 -0.15
C TYR A 55 -1.84 4.33 -1.12
N LEU A 56 -3.16 4.33 -1.35
CA LEU A 56 -3.81 3.54 -2.39
C LEU A 56 -4.35 4.46 -3.46
N GLY A 57 -3.88 4.27 -4.69
CA GLY A 57 -4.40 4.96 -5.85
C GLY A 57 -5.50 4.16 -6.54
N LEU A 58 -6.68 4.76 -6.69
CA LEU A 58 -7.82 4.17 -7.39
C LEU A 58 -8.18 5.01 -8.61
N GLN A 59 -8.44 4.35 -9.74
CA GLN A 59 -8.99 4.98 -10.93
C GLN A 59 -10.49 5.24 -10.71
N GLN A 60 -10.89 6.51 -10.66
CA GLN A 60 -12.29 6.93 -10.52
C GLN A 60 -12.59 8.07 -11.49
N GLY A 61 -13.66 7.93 -12.29
CA GLY A 61 -14.08 8.99 -13.22
C GLY A 61 -13.03 9.39 -14.26
N GLY A 62 -12.13 8.49 -14.64
CA GLY A 62 -11.04 8.77 -15.60
C GLY A 62 -9.81 9.44 -15.00
N SER A 63 -9.74 9.59 -13.68
CA SER A 63 -8.56 10.14 -12.98
C SER A 63 -8.07 9.20 -11.87
N GLN A 64 -6.78 9.28 -11.55
CA GLN A 64 -6.18 8.56 -10.44
C GLN A 64 -6.34 9.36 -9.14
N ILE A 65 -7.14 8.85 -8.20
CA ILE A 65 -7.34 9.43 -6.88
C ILE A 65 -6.53 8.65 -5.85
N TRP A 66 -5.72 9.36 -5.07
CA TRP A 66 -4.88 8.77 -4.02
C TRP A 66 -5.52 8.92 -2.65
N TYR A 67 -5.62 7.80 -1.93
CA TYR A 67 -6.17 7.74 -0.59
C TYR A 67 -5.09 7.35 0.40
N PHE A 68 -4.94 8.12 1.48
CA PHE A 68 -4.07 7.76 2.58
C PHE A 68 -4.69 6.63 3.40
N LEU A 69 -3.96 5.53 3.58
CA LEU A 69 -4.43 4.38 4.34
C LEU A 69 -3.86 4.35 5.76
N GLY A 70 -2.61 4.80 5.93
CA GLY A 70 -1.94 4.85 7.23
C GLY A 70 -0.42 4.86 7.10
N ILE A 71 0.25 4.46 8.18
CA ILE A 71 1.71 4.54 8.31
C ILE A 71 2.34 3.20 8.66
N LEU A 72 3.61 3.06 8.27
CA LEU A 72 4.53 2.01 8.70
C LEU A 72 5.76 2.65 9.35
N THR A 73 6.25 2.05 10.42
CA THR A 73 7.47 2.50 11.12
C THR A 73 8.33 1.30 11.47
N ASN A 74 9.54 1.51 11.99
CA ASN A 74 10.36 0.40 12.48
C ASN A 74 9.70 -0.33 13.67
N ASP A 75 8.99 0.38 14.55
CA ASP A 75 8.23 -0.22 15.66
C ASP A 75 6.94 -0.91 15.20
N ARG A 76 6.36 -0.44 14.10
CA ARG A 76 5.16 -1.01 13.47
C ARG A 76 5.43 -1.34 12.00
N PRO A 77 6.19 -2.43 11.73
CA PRO A 77 6.69 -2.75 10.40
C PRO A 77 5.60 -3.30 9.47
N SER A 78 4.40 -3.60 9.96
CA SER A 78 3.31 -4.16 9.18
C SER A 78 1.96 -3.55 9.57
N ALA A 79 1.07 -3.36 8.59
CA ALA A 79 -0.29 -2.90 8.80
C ALA A 79 -1.27 -3.55 7.81
N ILE A 80 -2.52 -3.72 8.25
CA ILE A 80 -3.62 -4.27 7.46
C ILE A 80 -4.63 -3.15 7.23
N PHE A 81 -5.02 -2.93 5.99
CA PHE A 81 -5.91 -1.85 5.57
C PHE A 81 -7.18 -2.41 4.93
N LYS A 82 -8.34 -1.96 5.41
CA LYS A 82 -9.64 -2.30 4.82
C LYS A 82 -9.95 -1.32 3.69
N VAL A 83 -10.02 -1.81 2.46
CA VAL A 83 -10.17 -1.00 1.24
C VAL A 83 -11.52 -1.14 0.55
N GLY A 84 -12.33 -2.13 0.96
CA GLY A 84 -13.65 -2.39 0.35
C GLY A 84 -14.62 -1.20 0.42
N ASN A 85 -14.51 -0.35 1.44
CA ASN A 85 -15.36 0.85 1.59
C ASN A 85 -14.84 2.06 0.80
N LEU A 86 -13.52 2.17 0.56
CA LEU A 86 -12.95 3.29 -0.20
C LEU A 86 -13.39 3.29 -1.67
N ARG A 87 -13.65 2.09 -2.21
CA ARG A 87 -14.09 1.93 -3.60
C ARG A 87 -15.59 2.18 -3.78
N LYS A 88 -16.38 2.15 -2.69
CA LYS A 88 -17.82 2.44 -2.68
C LYS A 88 -18.11 3.92 -2.42
N GLY A 89 -17.23 4.83 -2.86
CA GLY A 89 -17.33 6.27 -2.59
C GLY A 89 -18.77 6.74 -2.61
N ASN A 90 -19.20 7.25 -1.44
CA ASN A 90 -20.46 7.92 -1.10
C ASN A 90 -21.48 7.98 -2.26
N SER A 91 -22.41 7.02 -2.26
CA SER A 91 -23.71 7.20 -2.92
C SER A 91 -24.46 8.37 -2.32
#